data_AF-A0A935WXW1-F1
#
_entry.id   AF-A0A935WXW1-F1
#
_cell.length_a   1.000
_cell.length_b   1.000
_cell.length_c   1.000
_cell.angle_alpha   90.00
_cell.angle_beta   90.00
_cell.angle_gamma   90.00
#
_symmetry.space_group_name_H-M   'P 1'
#
loop_
_entity.id
_entity.type
_entity.pdbx_description
1 polymer ?
#
loop_
_entity_poly.entity_id
_entity_poly.type
_entity_poly.pdbx_seq_one_letter_code
_entity_poly.pdbx_strand_id
1 'polypeptide(L)'
;MTLTARKIAQIEKNFADGLSSKQILEVLAAHGEPLTEATLRKYVQLGLLPRSRRVGQKGKHRGSKGIYPVEVIRRVSEIRRAMMEGATLEDLARTGQAVRAQVSAVRAGMEEAVTAAEADLVRSALDRSTRSILKARLVALQKEGKVWLQTMETFAKDVANATSRVGQRAGSREVMHVSQSKAVR
;
A
#
# COMPACT_ATOMS: atom_id res chain seq x y z
N MET A 1 -16.01 17.56 -8.43
CA MET A 1 -16.17 17.63 -6.97
C MET A 1 -15.35 16.52 -6.36
N THR A 2 -14.47 16.81 -5.41
CA THR A 2 -13.55 15.84 -4.79
C THR A 2 -14.17 15.27 -3.52
N LEU A 3 -13.91 13.99 -3.21
CA LEU A 3 -14.29 13.41 -1.92
C LEU A 3 -13.65 14.20 -0.78
N THR A 4 -14.45 14.65 0.18
CA THR A 4 -13.93 15.34 1.36
C THR A 4 -13.39 14.34 2.38
N ALA A 5 -12.40 14.75 3.17
CA ALA A 5 -11.78 13.91 4.20
C ALA A 5 -12.81 13.28 5.17
N ARG A 6 -13.87 14.03 5.52
CA ARG A 6 -14.96 13.55 6.38
C ARG A 6 -15.78 12.44 5.71
N LYS A 7 -16.08 12.57 4.41
CA LYS A 7 -16.80 11.54 3.65
C LYS A 7 -15.95 10.28 3.48
N ILE A 8 -14.66 10.43 3.21
CA ILE A 8 -13.71 9.32 3.15
C ILE A 8 -13.69 8.54 4.46
N ALA A 9 -13.56 9.23 5.61
CA ALA A 9 -13.57 8.57 6.92
C ALA A 9 -14.88 7.82 7.22
N GLN A 10 -16.02 8.35 6.78
CA GLN A 10 -17.31 7.67 6.92
C GLN A 10 -17.39 6.39 6.08
N ILE A 11 -16.91 6.44 4.84
CA ILE A 11 -16.83 5.27 3.96
C ILE A 11 -15.89 4.22 4.57
N GLU A 12 -14.73 4.64 5.07
CA GLU A 12 -13.77 3.75 5.73
C GLU A 12 -14.39 3.02 6.92
N LYS A 13 -15.19 3.71 7.73
CA LYS A 13 -15.92 3.10 8.84
C LYS A 13 -17.01 2.13 8.39
N ASN A 14 -17.73 2.46 7.31
CA ASN A 14 -18.84 1.64 6.81
C ASN A 14 -18.37 0.35 6.11
N PHE A 15 -17.11 0.30 5.65
CA PHE A 15 -16.54 -0.84 4.92
C PHE A 15 -15.26 -1.36 5.60
N ALA A 16 -15.28 -1.50 6.92
CA ALA A 16 -14.11 -1.92 7.70
C ALA A 16 -13.51 -3.27 7.26
N ASP A 17 -14.34 -4.19 6.73
CA ASP A 17 -13.91 -5.51 6.23
C ASP A 17 -13.31 -5.45 4.81
N GLY A 18 -13.26 -4.27 4.20
CA GLY A 18 -12.77 -4.04 2.85
C GLY A 18 -13.87 -4.00 1.78
N LEU A 19 -13.44 -3.78 0.54
CA LEU A 19 -14.29 -3.55 -0.61
C LEU A 19 -13.90 -4.45 -1.77
N SER A 20 -14.87 -4.90 -2.55
CA SER A 20 -14.56 -5.45 -3.87
C SER A 20 -14.28 -4.36 -4.92
N SER A 21 -13.67 -4.74 -6.05
CA SER A 21 -13.44 -3.81 -7.16
C SER A 21 -14.73 -3.10 -7.56
N LYS A 22 -15.82 -3.84 -7.78
CA LYS A 22 -17.13 -3.27 -8.12
C LYS A 22 -17.61 -2.22 -7.10
N GLN A 23 -17.54 -2.54 -5.80
CA GLN A 23 -17.94 -1.60 -4.75
C GLN A 23 -17.05 -0.34 -4.70
N ILE A 24 -15.74 -0.48 -4.97
CA ILE A 24 -14.84 0.67 -5.10
C ILE A 24 -15.32 1.60 -6.22
N LEU A 25 -15.61 1.04 -7.40
CA LEU A 25 -16.05 1.83 -8.55
C LEU A 25 -17.38 2.53 -8.28
N GLU A 26 -18.34 1.82 -7.65
CA GLU A 26 -19.65 2.36 -7.28
C GLU A 26 -19.54 3.51 -6.26
N VAL A 27 -18.76 3.32 -5.20
CA VAL A 27 -18.53 4.35 -4.17
C VAL A 27 -17.89 5.60 -4.79
N LEU A 28 -16.85 5.42 -5.61
CA LEU A 28 -16.17 6.55 -6.25
C LEU A 28 -17.08 7.27 -7.26
N ALA A 29 -17.85 6.52 -8.06
CA ALA A 29 -18.79 7.09 -9.02
C ALA A 29 -19.92 7.88 -8.32
N ALA A 30 -20.49 7.35 -7.22
CA ALA A 30 -21.52 8.02 -6.42
C ALA A 30 -21.05 9.35 -5.81
N HIS A 31 -19.74 9.56 -5.74
CA HIS A 31 -19.13 10.78 -5.22
C HIS A 31 -18.49 11.67 -6.29
N GLY A 32 -18.76 11.40 -7.58
CA GLY A 32 -18.30 12.24 -8.68
C GLY A 32 -16.83 12.00 -9.10
N GLU A 33 -16.23 10.88 -8.68
CA GLU A 33 -14.89 10.47 -9.05
C GLU A 33 -14.88 9.12 -9.82
N PRO A 34 -15.62 8.99 -10.94
CA PRO A 34 -15.80 7.69 -11.62
C PRO A 34 -14.46 7.11 -12.07
N LEU A 35 -14.17 5.89 -11.64
CA LEU A 35 -12.95 5.13 -11.95
C LEU A 35 -13.33 3.91 -12.79
N THR A 36 -12.49 3.51 -13.75
CA THR A 36 -12.68 2.26 -14.48
C THR A 36 -11.90 1.13 -13.83
N GLU A 37 -12.33 -0.11 -14.06
CA GLU A 37 -11.59 -1.28 -13.58
C GLU A 37 -10.20 -1.39 -14.21
N ALA A 38 -10.03 -0.90 -15.45
CA ALA A 38 -8.75 -0.80 -16.13
C ALA A 38 -7.81 0.19 -15.41
N THR A 39 -8.28 1.37 -15.02
CA THR A 39 -7.48 2.35 -14.27
C THR A 39 -7.14 1.83 -12.87
N LEU A 40 -8.09 1.20 -12.18
CA LEU A 40 -7.84 0.55 -10.89
C LEU A 40 -6.71 -0.48 -11.01
N ARG A 41 -6.77 -1.34 -12.05
CA ARG A 41 -5.73 -2.32 -12.36
C ARG A 41 -4.38 -1.66 -12.64
N LYS A 42 -4.36 -0.59 -13.44
CA LYS A 42 -3.13 0.17 -13.73
C LYS A 42 -2.50 0.71 -12.46
N TYR A 43 -3.29 1.27 -11.54
CA TYR A 43 -2.77 1.80 -10.27
C TYR A 43 -2.19 0.70 -9.38
N VAL A 44 -2.82 -0.48 -9.35
CA VAL A 44 -2.28 -1.65 -8.65
C VAL A 44 -0.97 -2.13 -9.30
N GLN A 45 -0.90 -2.18 -10.63
CA GLN A 45 0.30 -2.59 -11.37
C GLN A 45 1.48 -1.65 -11.15
N LEU A 46 1.22 -0.35 -11.03
CA LEU A 46 2.22 0.67 -10.71
C LEU A 46 2.59 0.74 -9.22
N GLY A 47 1.99 -0.10 -8.38
CA GLY A 47 2.23 -0.10 -6.92
C GLY A 47 1.63 1.10 -6.19
N LEU A 48 0.74 1.86 -6.84
CA LEU A 48 0.07 3.03 -6.25
C LEU A 48 -1.08 2.64 -5.32
N LEU A 49 -1.63 1.43 -5.50
CA LEU A 49 -2.68 0.82 -4.67
C LEU A 49 -2.24 -0.57 -4.17
N PRO A 50 -2.71 -1.00 -2.98
CA PRO A 50 -2.50 -2.37 -2.50
C PRO A 50 -3.18 -3.41 -3.41
N ARG A 51 -2.59 -4.62 -3.46
CA ARG A 51 -3.24 -5.77 -4.13
C ARG A 51 -4.43 -6.26 -3.33
N SER A 52 -5.44 -6.81 -4.01
CA SER A 52 -6.57 -7.46 -3.34
C SER A 52 -6.14 -8.77 -2.65
N ARG A 53 -6.74 -9.04 -1.48
CA ARG A 53 -6.68 -10.32 -0.78
C ARG A 53 -7.83 -11.20 -1.25
N ARG A 54 -7.54 -12.46 -1.58
CA ARG A 54 -8.60 -13.43 -1.91
C ARG A 54 -9.24 -13.96 -0.64
N VAL A 55 -10.55 -13.83 -0.53
CA VAL A 55 -11.34 -14.44 0.55
C VAL A 55 -12.28 -15.48 -0.05
N GLY A 56 -12.36 -16.65 0.57
CA GLY A 56 -13.33 -17.67 0.19
C GLY A 56 -14.74 -17.19 0.49
N GLN A 57 -15.68 -17.45 -0.41
CA GLN A 57 -17.09 -17.24 -0.11
C GLN A 57 -17.67 -18.50 0.52
N LYS A 58 -18.47 -18.35 1.58
CA LYS A 58 -19.10 -19.47 2.27
C LYS A 58 -20.08 -20.19 1.32
N GLY A 59 -19.82 -21.46 1.00
CA GLY A 59 -20.69 -22.33 0.18
C GLY A 59 -19.92 -23.13 -0.88
N LYS A 60 -20.40 -24.33 -1.22
CA LYS A 60 -19.73 -25.35 -2.08
C LYS A 60 -19.35 -24.87 -3.49
N HIS A 61 -19.96 -23.79 -3.99
CA HIS A 61 -19.76 -23.28 -5.36
C HIS A 61 -19.49 -21.77 -5.43
N ARG A 62 -19.19 -21.13 -4.29
CA ARG A 62 -18.98 -19.67 -4.27
C ARG A 62 -17.47 -19.42 -4.34
N GLY A 63 -16.97 -19.13 -5.53
CA GLY A 63 -15.54 -18.89 -5.78
C GLY A 63 -14.93 -17.82 -4.86
N SER A 64 -13.61 -17.71 -4.86
CA SER A 64 -12.94 -16.68 -4.07
C SER A 64 -13.03 -15.30 -4.72
N LYS A 65 -13.31 -14.28 -3.90
CA LYS A 65 -13.42 -12.88 -4.35
C LYS A 65 -12.19 -12.09 -3.89
N GLY A 66 -11.72 -11.16 -4.72
CA GLY A 66 -10.72 -10.18 -4.31
C GLY A 66 -11.36 -9.09 -3.46
N ILE A 67 -10.83 -8.88 -2.26
CA ILE A 67 -11.16 -7.79 -1.36
C ILE A 67 -9.96 -6.88 -1.23
N TYR A 68 -10.18 -5.62 -1.56
CA TYR A 68 -9.25 -4.53 -1.33
C TYR A 68 -9.49 -3.94 0.05
N PRO A 69 -8.44 -3.46 0.70
CA PRO A 69 -8.58 -2.77 1.97
C PRO A 69 -9.18 -1.37 1.72
N VAL A 70 -9.91 -0.84 2.69
CA VAL A 70 -10.82 0.30 2.48
C VAL A 70 -10.10 1.62 2.17
N GLU A 71 -8.83 1.73 2.58
CA GLU A 71 -7.94 2.87 2.29
C GLU A 71 -7.71 3.10 0.79
N VAL A 72 -8.06 2.14 -0.08
CA VAL A 72 -8.06 2.33 -1.54
C VAL A 72 -8.89 3.54 -1.97
N ILE A 73 -10.02 3.81 -1.31
CA ILE A 73 -10.86 4.97 -1.64
C ILE A 73 -10.09 6.28 -1.42
N ARG A 74 -9.46 6.40 -0.24
CA ARG A 74 -8.63 7.56 0.09
C ARG A 74 -7.47 7.71 -0.89
N ARG A 75 -6.78 6.60 -1.17
CA ARG A 75 -5.60 6.62 -2.03
C ARG A 75 -5.93 6.99 -3.48
N VAL A 76 -7.07 6.54 -4.02
CA VAL A 76 -7.53 6.97 -5.34
C VAL A 76 -7.80 8.46 -5.38
N SER A 77 -8.47 9.01 -4.36
CA SER A 77 -8.74 10.45 -4.29
C SER A 77 -7.44 11.27 -4.20
N GLU A 78 -6.45 10.80 -3.44
CA GLU A 78 -5.11 11.41 -3.37
C GLU A 78 -4.37 11.40 -4.71
N ILE A 79 -4.37 10.26 -5.42
CA ILE A 79 -3.74 10.14 -6.74
C ILE A 79 -4.40 11.11 -7.72
N ARG A 80 -5.74 11.14 -7.77
CA ARG A 80 -6.48 12.08 -8.63
C ARG A 80 -6.16 13.52 -8.32
N ARG A 81 -6.12 13.87 -7.04
CA ARG A 81 -5.78 15.23 -6.61
C ARG A 81 -4.37 15.61 -7.05
N ALA A 82 -3.38 14.75 -6.80
CA ALA A 82 -2.02 14.98 -7.23
C ALA A 82 -1.90 15.13 -8.76
N MET A 83 -2.65 14.34 -9.53
CA MET A 83 -2.72 14.48 -10.99
C MET A 83 -3.37 15.80 -11.45
N MET A 84 -4.42 16.27 -10.77
CA MET A 84 -5.01 17.59 -11.03
C MET A 84 -4.04 18.73 -10.71
N GLU A 85 -3.11 18.52 -9.78
CA GLU A 85 -2.05 19.47 -9.41
C GLU A 85 -0.78 19.30 -10.27
N GLY A 86 -0.81 18.46 -11.31
CA GLY A 86 0.25 18.35 -12.32
C GLY A 86 1.21 17.16 -12.16
N ALA A 87 1.04 16.29 -11.15
CA ALA A 87 1.87 15.10 -11.02
C ALA A 87 1.52 14.04 -12.08
N THR A 88 2.54 13.38 -12.64
CA THR A 88 2.34 12.21 -13.50
C THR A 88 2.17 10.93 -12.67
N LEU A 89 1.60 9.87 -13.25
CA LEU A 89 1.49 8.58 -12.57
C LEU A 89 2.88 7.99 -12.27
N GLU A 90 3.84 8.28 -13.14
CA GLU A 90 5.24 7.87 -13.03
C GLU A 90 5.94 8.57 -11.86
N ASP A 91 5.66 9.86 -11.63
CA ASP A 91 6.18 10.60 -10.47
C ASP A 91 5.63 10.06 -9.15
N LEU A 92 4.34 9.76 -9.13
CA LEU A 92 3.68 9.15 -7.98
C LEU A 92 4.23 7.74 -7.69
N ALA A 93 4.57 6.99 -8.75
CA ALA A 93 5.13 5.65 -8.62
C ALA A 93 6.61 5.65 -8.16
N ARG A 94 7.39 6.66 -8.57
CA ARG A 94 8.79 6.84 -8.13
C ARG A 94 8.90 7.19 -6.65
N THR A 95 7.92 7.91 -6.11
CA THR A 95 7.93 8.33 -4.71
C THR A 95 7.85 7.12 -3.76
N GLY A 96 8.84 6.99 -2.85
CA GLY A 96 8.97 5.86 -1.91
C GLY A 96 9.58 4.59 -2.51
N GLN A 97 9.99 4.60 -3.78
CA GLN A 97 10.60 3.45 -4.45
C GLN A 97 11.91 3.00 -3.79
N ALA A 98 12.73 3.95 -3.32
CA ALA A 98 13.98 3.64 -2.61
C ALA A 98 13.74 2.82 -1.34
N VAL A 99 12.76 3.22 -0.51
CA VAL A 99 12.42 2.48 0.72
C VAL A 99 11.85 1.10 0.37
N ARG A 100 10.96 1.00 -0.63
CA ARG A 100 10.43 -0.29 -1.10
C ARG A 100 11.53 -1.23 -1.60
N ALA A 101 12.51 -0.70 -2.33
CA ALA A 101 13.66 -1.47 -2.81
C ALA A 101 14.50 -2.00 -1.64
N GLN A 102 14.81 -1.16 -0.65
CA GLN A 102 15.56 -1.57 0.53
C GLN A 102 14.82 -2.62 1.37
N VAL A 103 13.51 -2.43 1.58
CA VAL A 103 12.69 -3.43 2.29
C VAL A 103 12.65 -4.77 1.54
N SER A 104 12.62 -4.73 0.20
CA SER A 104 12.74 -5.95 -0.61
C SER A 104 14.09 -6.63 -0.46
N ALA A 105 15.19 -5.87 -0.41
CA ALA A 105 16.52 -6.43 -0.18
C ALA A 105 16.64 -7.08 1.21
N VAL A 106 16.11 -6.44 2.25
CA VAL A 106 16.08 -7.02 3.60
C VAL A 106 15.23 -8.28 3.65
N ARG A 107 14.09 -8.33 2.94
CA ARG A 107 13.28 -9.54 2.82
C ARG A 107 14.08 -10.71 2.25
N ALA A 108 14.81 -10.48 1.15
CA ALA A 108 15.63 -11.51 0.52
C ALA A 108 16.74 -12.01 1.46
N GLY A 109 17.50 -11.09 2.07
CA GLY A 109 18.55 -11.46 3.02
C GLY A 109 18.03 -12.20 4.26
N MET A 110 16.82 -11.87 4.72
CA MET A 110 16.15 -12.59 5.80
C MET A 110 15.77 -14.03 5.41
N GLU A 111 15.25 -14.23 4.19
CA GLU A 111 14.92 -15.57 3.68
C GLU A 111 16.18 -16.44 3.50
N GLU A 112 17.27 -15.85 3.03
CA GLU A 112 18.58 -16.49 2.94
C GLU A 112 19.12 -16.86 4.34
N ALA A 113 19.05 -15.94 5.30
CA ALA A 113 19.51 -16.19 6.66
C ALA A 113 18.73 -17.33 7.36
N VAL A 114 17.41 -17.39 7.15
CA VAL A 114 16.59 -18.51 7.68
C VAL A 114 16.99 -19.83 7.02
N THR A 115 17.20 -19.83 5.70
CA THR A 115 17.64 -21.04 4.98
C THR A 115 18.99 -21.54 5.48
N ALA A 116 19.95 -20.64 5.70
CA ALA A 116 21.25 -20.97 6.26
C ALA A 116 21.13 -21.54 7.69
N ALA A 117 20.32 -20.90 8.55
CA ALA A 117 20.08 -21.37 9.91
C ALA A 117 19.42 -22.75 9.96
N GLU A 118 18.47 -23.03 9.05
CA GLU A 118 17.87 -24.37 8.93
C GLU A 118 18.92 -25.42 8.51
N ALA A 119 19.80 -25.08 7.57
CA ALA A 119 20.87 -25.97 7.12
C ALA A 119 21.85 -26.29 8.26
N ASP A 120 22.23 -25.28 9.06
CA ASP A 120 23.11 -25.46 10.21
C ASP A 120 22.46 -26.30 11.31
N LEU A 121 21.17 -26.12 11.58
CA LEU A 121 20.42 -26.96 12.52
C LEU A 121 20.36 -28.44 12.11
N VAL A 122 20.29 -28.70 10.80
CA VAL A 122 20.31 -30.07 10.24
C VAL A 122 21.70 -30.67 10.35
N ARG A 123 22.76 -29.91 10.05
CA ARG A 123 24.16 -30.37 10.11
C ARG A 123 24.69 -30.53 11.54
N SER A 124 24.14 -29.78 12.49
CA SER A 124 24.60 -29.81 13.88
C SER A 124 24.27 -31.14 14.56
N ALA A 125 25.23 -31.67 15.32
CA ALA A 125 25.09 -32.86 16.16
C ALA A 125 24.27 -32.54 17.44
N LEU A 126 23.01 -32.17 17.25
CA LEU A 126 22.05 -31.89 18.32
C LEU A 126 21.13 -33.08 18.54
N ASP A 127 20.74 -33.30 19.79
CA ASP A 127 19.66 -34.22 20.11
C ASP A 127 18.32 -33.71 19.55
N ARG A 128 17.33 -34.61 19.49
CA ARG A 128 16.02 -34.32 18.89
C ARG A 128 15.27 -33.20 19.61
N SER A 129 15.36 -33.14 20.94
CA SER A 129 14.66 -32.15 21.75
C SER A 129 15.24 -30.75 21.50
N THR A 130 16.56 -30.61 21.63
CA THR A 130 17.25 -29.34 21.41
C THR A 130 17.03 -28.81 19.99
N ARG A 131 17.13 -29.67 18.96
CA ARG A 131 16.85 -29.28 17.57
C ARG A 131 15.42 -28.78 17.40
N SER A 132 14.44 -29.44 18.03
CA SER A 132 13.03 -29.03 17.94
C SER A 132 12.79 -27.66 18.57
N ILE A 133 13.39 -27.39 19.74
CA ILE A 133 13.28 -26.10 20.44
C ILE A 133 13.88 -24.97 19.59
N LEU A 134 15.09 -25.17 19.05
CA LEU A 134 15.75 -24.15 18.22
C LEU A 134 14.99 -23.91 16.91
N LYS A 135 14.45 -24.96 16.29
CA LYS A 135 13.60 -24.82 15.10
C LYS A 135 12.33 -24.01 15.38
N ALA A 136 11.66 -24.27 16.51
CA ALA A 136 10.49 -23.50 16.91
C ALA A 136 10.84 -22.01 17.14
N ARG A 137 11.98 -21.73 17.76
CA ARG A 137 12.49 -20.37 17.95
C ARG A 137 12.81 -19.67 16.62
N LEU A 138 13.44 -20.37 15.67
CA LEU A 138 13.71 -19.83 14.32
C LEU A 138 12.42 -19.46 13.59
N VAL A 139 11.39 -20.29 13.68
CA VAL A 139 10.06 -19.99 13.12
C VAL A 139 9.42 -18.76 13.76
N ALA A 140 9.56 -18.60 15.09
CA ALA A 140 9.08 -17.41 15.79
C ALA A 140 9.79 -16.13 15.30
N LEU A 141 11.12 -16.16 15.22
CA LEU A 141 11.93 -15.04 14.69
C LEU A 141 11.56 -14.71 13.24
N GLN A 142 11.35 -15.73 12.40
CA GLN A 142 10.89 -15.52 11.02
C GLN A 142 9.52 -14.83 10.98
N LYS A 143 8.62 -15.18 11.90
CA LYS A 143 7.29 -14.55 11.97
C LYS A 143 7.40 -13.07 12.38
N GLU A 144 8.23 -12.75 13.37
CA GLU A 144 8.49 -11.38 13.81
C GLU A 144 9.10 -10.52 12.70
N GLY A 145 10.11 -11.03 11.99
CA GLY A 145 10.70 -10.33 10.85
C GLY A 145 9.70 -10.08 9.72
N LYS A 146 8.80 -11.03 9.44
CA LYS A 146 7.73 -10.85 8.44
C LYS A 146 6.76 -9.72 8.84
N VAL A 147 6.44 -9.59 10.12
CA VAL A 147 5.62 -8.48 10.63
C VAL A 147 6.35 -7.15 10.45
N TRP A 148 7.63 -7.07 10.83
CA TRP A 148 8.42 -5.85 10.63
C TRP A 148 8.49 -5.42 9.16
N LEU A 149 8.75 -6.37 8.24
CA LEU A 149 8.76 -6.10 6.81
C LEU A 149 7.42 -5.52 6.32
N GLN A 150 6.29 -6.07 6.78
CA GLN A 150 4.96 -5.55 6.44
C GLN A 150 4.74 -4.14 6.98
N THR A 151 5.17 -3.86 8.20
CA THR A 151 5.10 -2.52 8.80
C THR A 151 5.96 -1.53 8.01
N MET A 152 7.17 -1.91 7.60
CA MET A 152 8.05 -1.05 6.80
C MET A 152 7.52 -0.80 5.38
N GLU A 153 6.91 -1.79 4.74
CA GLU A 153 6.22 -1.61 3.46
C GLU A 153 5.04 -0.64 3.59
N THR A 154 4.33 -0.70 4.72
CA THR A 154 3.22 0.23 5.02
C THR A 154 3.76 1.63 5.24
N PHE A 155 4.82 1.79 6.05
CA PHE A 155 5.50 3.07 6.23
C PHE A 155 6.01 3.66 4.92
N ALA A 156 6.63 2.86 4.04
CA ALA A 156 7.09 3.32 2.73
C ALA A 156 5.96 3.86 1.86
N LYS A 157 4.76 3.27 1.97
CA LYS A 157 3.55 3.79 1.33
C LYS A 157 3.12 5.09 1.99
N ASP A 158 3.12 5.17 3.32
CA ASP A 158 2.72 6.37 4.05
C ASP A 158 3.63 7.56 3.77
N VAL A 159 4.95 7.34 3.68
CA VAL A 159 5.92 8.37 3.25
C VAL A 159 5.59 8.86 1.85
N ALA A 160 5.33 7.95 0.91
CA ALA A 160 4.94 8.33 -0.45
C ALA A 160 3.63 9.12 -0.48
N ASN A 161 2.68 8.80 0.41
CA ASN A 161 1.42 9.52 0.57
C ASN A 161 1.66 10.93 1.17
N ALA A 162 2.54 11.04 2.17
CA ALA A 162 2.82 12.29 2.88
C ALA A 162 3.61 13.30 2.02
N THR A 163 4.64 12.85 1.29
CA THR A 163 5.42 13.74 0.40
C THR A 163 4.57 14.27 -0.74
N SER A 164 3.65 13.45 -1.28
CA SER A 164 2.64 13.91 -2.23
C SER A 164 1.83 15.08 -1.66
N ARG A 165 1.44 15.05 -0.38
CA ARG A 165 0.69 16.15 0.27
C ARG A 165 1.51 17.42 0.53
N VAL A 166 2.82 17.30 0.75
CA VAL A 166 3.71 18.46 0.99
C VAL A 166 3.99 19.22 -0.31
N GLY A 167 4.23 18.50 -1.42
CA GLY A 167 4.38 19.13 -2.75
C GLY A 167 3.17 19.99 -3.13
N GLN A 168 1.97 19.57 -2.75
CA GLN A 168 0.72 20.31 -2.96
C GLN A 168 0.66 21.66 -2.22
N ARG A 169 1.19 21.71 -0.99
CA ARG A 169 1.23 22.94 -0.18
C ARG A 169 2.28 23.93 -0.68
N ALA A 170 3.42 23.42 -1.18
CA ALA A 170 4.47 24.25 -1.76
C ALA A 170 4.04 24.87 -3.09
N GLY A 171 3.49 24.05 -4.02
CA GLY A 171 2.99 24.54 -5.30
C GLY A 171 1.91 25.62 -5.15
N SER A 172 0.98 25.45 -4.20
CA SER A 172 -0.08 26.43 -3.94
C SER A 172 0.43 27.78 -3.43
N ARG A 173 1.59 27.82 -2.74
CA ARG A 173 2.24 29.08 -2.32
C ARG A 173 2.95 29.77 -3.48
N GLU A 174 3.52 29.01 -4.40
CA GLU A 174 4.24 29.53 -5.57
C GLU A 174 3.29 30.17 -6.60
N VAL A 175 2.11 29.57 -6.83
CA VAL A 175 1.09 30.15 -7.72
C VAL A 175 0.50 31.46 -7.14
N MET A 176 0.36 31.57 -5.81
CA MET A 176 -0.07 32.83 -5.18
C MET A 176 0.96 33.95 -5.33
N HIS A 177 2.25 33.63 -5.30
CA HIS A 177 3.31 34.65 -5.45
C HIS A 177 3.42 35.17 -6.88
N VAL A 178 3.28 34.30 -7.88
CA VAL A 178 3.33 34.69 -9.30
C VAL A 178 2.12 35.55 -9.71
N SER A 179 0.95 35.33 -9.09
CA SER A 179 -0.25 36.10 -9.41
C SER A 179 -0.25 37.53 -8.84
N GLN A 180 0.57 37.83 -7.82
CA GLN A 180 0.73 39.19 -7.30
C GLN A 180 1.76 40.03 -8.07
N SER A 181 2.66 39.41 -8.82
CA SER A 181 3.67 40.13 -9.62
C SER A 181 3.21 40.54 -11.03
N LYS A 182 2.01 40.12 -11.47
CA LYS A 182 1.45 40.47 -12.79
C LYS A 182 0.43 41.62 -12.79
N ALA A 183 0.16 42.24 -11.64
CA ALA A 183 -0.81 43.33 -11.52
C ALA A 183 -0.20 44.75 -11.60
N VAL A 184 1.06 44.87 -12.02
CA VAL A 184 1.72 46.17 -12.25
C VAL A 184 2.28 46.19 -13.67
N ARG A 185 1.44 46.59 -14.64
CA ARG A 185 1.82 47.31 -15.87
C ARG A 185 0.55 47.70 -16.63
#